data_AF-A0AAU5S5T2-F1
#
_entry.id   AF-A0AAU5S5T2-F1
#
_cell.length_a   1.000
_cell.length_b   1.000
_cell.length_c   1.000
_cell.angle_alpha   90.00
_cell.angle_beta   90.00
_cell.angle_gamma   90.00
#
_symmetry.space_group_name_H-M   'P 1'
#
loop_
_entity.id
_entity.type
_entity.pdbx_description
1 polymer ?
#
loop_
_entity_poly.entity_id
_entity_poly.type
_entity_poly.pdbx_seq_one_letter_code
_entity_poly.pdbx_strand_id
1 'polypeptide(L)'
;MATRKFALHTKPHIAEIGDDITFEFQPEVMGDQYLDQYEAMKERLAAVGLVGGTEESQDVESLREAIAATRDFLAGLMLPESAERFGATPLPNRVVTGLFEWTMELYGGGERPTGSSSASSTPSARAGTRGTANSRSKASTRARGR
;
A
#
# COMPACT_ATOMS: atom_id res chain seq x y z
N MET A 1 31.36 25.79 -2.69
CA MET A 1 30.72 24.64 -2.02
C MET A 1 29.31 24.49 -2.55
N ALA A 2 28.92 23.28 -2.96
CA ALA A 2 27.55 23.00 -3.37
C ALA A 2 26.79 22.41 -2.17
N THR A 3 25.60 22.93 -1.87
CA THR A 3 24.73 22.44 -0.80
C THR A 3 23.45 21.91 -1.41
N ARG A 4 23.08 20.67 -1.05
CA ARG A 4 21.82 20.04 -1.44
C ARG A 4 21.07 19.62 -0.18
N LYS A 5 19.75 19.85 -0.17
CA LYS A 5 18.85 19.44 0.91
C LYS A 5 18.08 18.18 0.49
N PHE A 6 17.88 17.29 1.45
CA PHE A 6 17.06 16.09 1.31
C PHE A 6 16.01 16.10 2.42
N ALA A 7 14.84 15.53 2.16
CA ALA A 7 13.78 15.35 3.14
C ALA A 7 13.65 13.85 3.43
N LEU A 8 13.39 13.52 4.69
CA LEU A 8 13.16 12.15 5.17
C LEU A 8 11.76 12.05 5.73
N HIS A 9 11.16 10.87 5.61
CA HIS A 9 9.92 10.57 6.30
C HIS A 9 10.20 10.34 7.78
N THR A 10 9.43 11.00 8.65
CA THR A 10 9.60 10.92 10.12
C THR A 10 8.34 10.41 10.82
N LYS A 11 7.27 10.15 10.05
CA LYS A 11 6.00 9.63 10.54
C LYS A 11 5.78 8.24 9.93
N PRO A 12 5.19 7.31 10.68
CA PRO A 12 4.85 6.00 10.16
C PRO A 12 4.01 6.10 8.89
N HIS A 13 4.22 5.16 7.97
CA HIS A 13 3.35 5.02 6.82
C HIS A 13 2.14 4.18 7.21
N ILE A 14 0.95 4.65 6.85
CA ILE A 14 -0.31 4.07 7.33
C ILE A 14 -1.00 3.34 6.18
N ALA A 15 -1.29 2.07 6.38
CA ALA A 15 -2.16 1.29 5.51
C ALA A 15 -3.52 1.08 6.17
N GLU A 16 -4.57 1.60 5.53
CA GLU A 16 -5.96 1.46 5.96
C GLU A 16 -6.65 0.37 5.12
N ILE A 17 -7.28 -0.60 5.79
CA ILE A 17 -7.96 -1.74 5.15
C ILE A 17 -9.42 -1.73 5.61
N GLY A 18 -10.30 -1.27 4.73
CA GLY A 18 -11.68 -1.00 5.11
C GLY A 18 -11.76 0.11 6.15
N ASP A 19 -12.73 0.00 7.07
CA ASP A 19 -13.02 1.07 8.04
C ASP A 19 -12.35 0.85 9.42
N ASP A 20 -11.93 -0.39 9.73
CA ASP A 20 -11.57 -0.79 11.10
C ASP A 20 -10.13 -1.28 11.27
N ILE A 21 -9.40 -1.52 10.18
CA ILE A 21 -8.06 -2.12 10.24
C ILE A 21 -7.02 -1.11 9.75
N THR A 22 -6.06 -0.84 10.63
CA THR A 22 -4.92 0.03 10.34
C THR A 22 -3.62 -0.66 10.73
N PHE A 23 -2.65 -0.61 9.83
CA PHE A 23 -1.28 -1.03 10.06
C PHE A 23 -0.31 0.12 9.83
N GLU A 24 0.61 0.28 10.78
CA GLU A 24 1.65 1.29 10.75
C GLU A 24 2.99 0.66 10.39
N PHE A 25 3.62 1.21 9.36
CA PHE A 25 4.92 0.83 8.86
C PHE A 25 5.99 1.83 9.28
N GLN A 26 7.25 1.37 9.33
CA GLN A 26 8.37 2.19 9.76
C GLN A 26 8.50 3.46 8.92
N PRO A 27 8.78 4.63 9.51
CA PRO A 27 8.82 5.90 8.78
C PRO A 27 9.90 5.95 7.70
N GLU A 28 11.05 5.32 7.94
CA GLU A 28 12.07 5.06 6.94
C GLU A 28 12.70 3.73 7.27
N VAL A 29 13.06 2.97 6.24
CA VAL A 29 13.80 1.72 6.39
C VAL A 29 15.17 1.93 5.77
N MET A 30 16.22 1.57 6.51
CA MET A 30 17.57 1.63 5.96
C MET A 30 17.66 0.63 4.81
N GLY A 31 18.28 1.03 3.69
CA GLY A 31 18.27 0.24 2.46
C GLY A 31 18.88 -1.16 2.64
N ASP A 32 19.88 -1.30 3.52
CA ASP A 32 20.45 -2.60 3.92
C ASP A 32 19.42 -3.48 4.64
N GLN A 33 18.72 -2.96 5.66
CA GLN A 33 17.69 -3.68 6.38
C GLN A 33 16.54 -4.14 5.47
N TYR A 34 16.12 -3.30 4.51
CA TYR A 34 15.11 -3.69 3.53
C TYR A 34 15.60 -4.83 2.63
N LEU A 35 16.85 -4.73 2.14
CA LEU A 35 17.44 -5.75 1.27
C LEU A 35 17.63 -7.09 2.00
N ASP A 36 18.05 -7.07 3.26
CA ASP A 36 18.19 -8.28 4.08
C ASP A 36 16.85 -9.00 4.24
N GLN A 37 15.78 -8.26 4.55
CA GLN A 37 14.43 -8.82 4.66
C GLN A 37 13.91 -9.34 3.31
N TYR A 38 14.18 -8.61 2.24
CA TYR A 38 13.79 -9.00 0.88
C TYR A 38 14.53 -10.26 0.42
N GLU A 39 15.81 -10.37 0.71
CA GLU A 39 16.63 -11.55 0.43
C GLU A 39 16.12 -12.77 1.21
N ALA A 40 15.85 -12.63 2.51
CA ALA A 40 15.30 -13.69 3.33
C ALA A 40 13.95 -14.23 2.78
N MET A 41 13.08 -13.34 2.30
CA MET A 41 11.85 -13.75 1.62
C MET A 41 12.16 -14.53 0.33
N LYS A 42 13.05 -14.00 -0.53
CA LYS A 42 13.39 -14.66 -1.80
C LYS A 42 14.02 -16.04 -1.60
N GLU A 43 14.87 -16.20 -0.58
CA GLU A 43 15.47 -17.48 -0.23
C GLU A 43 14.41 -18.53 0.11
N ARG A 44 13.41 -18.15 0.93
CA ARG A 44 12.27 -19.02 1.24
C ARG A 44 11.44 -19.40 0.02
N LEU A 45 11.19 -18.43 -0.88
CA LEU A 45 10.47 -18.69 -2.13
C LEU A 45 11.26 -19.59 -3.08
N ALA A 46 12.59 -19.44 -3.14
CA ALA A 46 13.46 -20.29 -3.93
C ALA A 46 13.51 -21.73 -3.37
N ALA A 47 13.50 -21.89 -2.04
CA ALA A 47 13.47 -23.20 -1.39
C ALA A 47 12.24 -24.04 -1.76
N VAL A 48 11.10 -23.39 -2.06
CA VAL A 48 9.87 -24.04 -2.54
C VAL A 48 9.69 -23.99 -4.05
N GLY A 49 10.75 -23.67 -4.80
CA GLY A 49 10.75 -23.71 -6.26
C GLY A 49 9.96 -22.59 -6.96
N LEU A 50 9.48 -21.58 -6.23
CA LEU A 50 8.69 -20.47 -6.79
C LEU A 50 9.53 -19.37 -7.43
N VAL A 51 10.85 -19.37 -7.19
CA VAL A 51 11.79 -18.42 -7.78
C VAL A 51 12.98 -19.20 -8.34
N GLY A 52 13.17 -19.17 -9.67
CA GLY A 52 14.31 -19.79 -10.36
C GLY A 52 14.18 -21.29 -10.67
N GLY A 53 13.03 -21.92 -10.40
CA GLY A 53 12.75 -23.34 -10.70
C GLY A 53 12.04 -23.57 -12.04
N THR A 54 12.06 -24.81 -12.52
CA THR A 54 11.26 -25.30 -13.66
C THR A 54 9.77 -25.36 -13.30
N GLU A 55 8.89 -25.03 -14.25
CA GLU A 55 7.41 -24.95 -14.14
C GLU A 55 6.71 -26.29 -13.79
N GLU A 56 7.16 -26.99 -12.76
CA GLU A 56 6.36 -28.06 -12.17
C GLU A 56 5.23 -27.45 -11.33
N SER A 57 4.07 -28.07 -11.43
CA SER A 57 2.81 -27.63 -10.83
C SER A 57 3.03 -27.13 -9.39
N GLN A 58 2.84 -25.83 -9.19
CA GLN A 58 2.86 -25.20 -7.87
C GLN A 58 1.85 -25.93 -6.97
N ASP A 59 2.37 -26.72 -6.02
CA ASP A 59 1.51 -27.39 -5.06
C ASP A 59 0.96 -26.39 -4.04
N VAL A 60 -0.12 -26.79 -3.35
CA VAL A 60 -0.80 -25.93 -2.38
C VAL A 60 0.12 -25.57 -1.21
N GLU A 61 1.11 -26.40 -0.91
CA GLU A 61 2.04 -26.22 0.21
C GLU A 61 3.04 -25.10 -0.09
N SER A 62 3.59 -25.09 -1.30
CA SER A 62 4.48 -24.05 -1.82
C SER A 62 3.77 -22.69 -1.86
N LEU A 63 2.50 -22.67 -2.26
CA LEU A 63 1.68 -21.44 -2.23
C LEU A 63 1.43 -20.95 -0.81
N ARG A 64 1.21 -21.84 0.17
CA ARG A 64 1.08 -21.45 1.58
C ARG A 64 2.38 -20.88 2.12
N GLU A 65 3.50 -21.50 1.80
CA GLU A 65 4.82 -21.01 2.22
C GLU A 65 5.13 -19.65 1.61
N ALA A 66 4.75 -19.43 0.35
CA ALA A 66 4.91 -18.13 -0.29
C ALA A 66 4.15 -17.03 0.43
N ILE A 67 2.89 -17.30 0.76
CA ILE A 67 2.05 -16.36 1.51
C ILE A 67 2.64 -16.10 2.90
N ALA A 68 3.15 -17.13 3.58
CA ALA A 68 3.80 -16.98 4.87
C ALA A 68 5.07 -16.11 4.77
N ALA A 69 5.95 -16.38 3.81
CA ALA A 69 7.16 -15.61 3.58
C ALA A 69 6.87 -14.13 3.24
N THR A 70 5.87 -13.85 2.40
CA THR A 70 5.44 -12.48 2.11
C THR A 70 4.87 -11.78 3.34
N ARG A 71 4.12 -12.49 4.18
CA ARG A 71 3.59 -11.92 5.43
C ARG A 71 4.70 -11.60 6.43
N ASP A 72 5.70 -12.47 6.55
CA ASP A 72 6.83 -12.25 7.45
C ASP A 72 7.69 -11.06 6.98
N PHE A 73 7.91 -10.93 5.67
CA PHE A 73 8.53 -9.74 5.09
C PHE A 73 7.78 -8.46 5.44
N LEU A 74 6.46 -8.43 5.22
CA LEU A 74 5.63 -7.27 5.53
C LEU A 74 5.65 -6.91 7.02
N ALA A 75 5.58 -7.92 7.90
CA ALA A 75 5.66 -7.73 9.34
C ALA A 75 7.02 -7.15 9.78
N GLY A 76 8.11 -7.51 9.10
CA GLY A 76 9.45 -6.96 9.35
C GLY A 76 9.58 -5.45 9.06
N LEU A 77 8.69 -4.90 8.23
CA LEU A 77 8.62 -3.48 7.89
C LEU A 77 7.62 -2.70 8.76
N MET A 78 6.80 -3.40 9.54
CA MET A 78 5.80 -2.79 10.42
C MET A 78 6.40 -2.33 11.75
N LEU A 79 5.68 -1.46 12.44
CA LEU A 79 5.91 -1.25 13.87
C LEU A 79 5.49 -2.50 14.66
N PRO A 80 6.09 -2.80 15.83
CA PRO A 80 5.85 -4.05 16.56
C PRO A 80 4.37 -4.34 16.83
N GLU A 81 3.60 -3.34 17.29
CA GLU A 81 2.17 -3.49 17.55
C GLU A 81 1.36 -3.81 16.29
N SER A 82 1.75 -3.23 15.15
CA SER A 82 1.11 -3.49 13.86
C SER A 82 1.49 -4.87 13.31
N ALA A 83 2.74 -5.31 13.50
CA ALA A 83 3.20 -6.63 13.11
C ALA A 83 2.46 -7.74 13.88
N GLU A 84 2.29 -7.57 15.20
CA GLU A 84 1.52 -8.50 16.03
C GLU A 84 0.06 -8.60 15.58
N ARG A 85 -0.59 -7.44 15.37
CA ARG A 85 -1.97 -7.39 14.86
C ARG A 85 -2.07 -8.02 13.48
N PHE A 86 -1.12 -7.74 12.58
CA PHE A 86 -1.10 -8.28 11.23
C PHE A 86 -0.99 -9.81 11.25
N GLY A 87 -0.11 -10.36 12.09
CA GLY A 87 0.07 -11.81 12.27
C GLY A 87 -1.20 -12.51 12.75
N ALA A 88 -1.94 -11.89 13.67
CA ALA A 88 -3.20 -12.43 14.21
C ALA A 88 -4.41 -12.25 13.29
N THR A 89 -4.35 -11.35 12.31
CA THR A 89 -5.50 -11.00 11.46
C THR A 89 -5.53 -11.86 10.19
N PRO A 90 -6.61 -12.63 9.94
CA PRO A 90 -6.80 -13.31 8.66
C PRO A 90 -7.13 -12.27 7.59
N LEU A 91 -6.21 -12.07 6.65
CA LEU A 91 -6.39 -11.12 5.55
C LEU A 91 -6.54 -11.86 4.22
N PRO A 92 -7.45 -11.42 3.33
CA PRO A 92 -7.51 -11.94 1.98
C PRO A 92 -6.17 -11.75 1.24
N ASN A 93 -5.75 -12.73 0.44
CA ASN A 93 -4.49 -12.68 -0.31
C ASN A 93 -4.35 -11.39 -1.14
N ARG A 94 -5.43 -10.91 -1.76
CA ARG A 94 -5.44 -9.64 -2.51
C ARG A 94 -4.94 -8.44 -1.69
N VAL A 95 -5.24 -8.42 -0.39
CA VAL A 95 -4.82 -7.33 0.51
C VAL A 95 -3.34 -7.48 0.84
N VAL A 96 -2.89 -8.70 1.13
CA VAL A 96 -1.47 -9.00 1.40
C VAL A 96 -0.61 -8.64 0.19
N THR A 97 -1.02 -9.01 -1.03
CA THR A 97 -0.34 -8.63 -2.27
C THR A 97 -0.34 -7.12 -2.47
N GLY A 98 -1.47 -6.44 -2.24
CA GLY A 98 -1.55 -4.97 -2.34
C GLY A 98 -0.61 -4.26 -1.36
N LEU A 99 -0.50 -4.74 -0.12
CA LEU A 99 0.45 -4.23 0.86
C LEU A 99 1.89 -4.43 0.40
N PHE A 100 2.22 -5.62 -0.08
CA PHE A 100 3.55 -5.94 -0.59
C PHE A 100 3.97 -5.01 -1.73
N GLU A 101 3.08 -4.86 -2.72
CA GLU A 101 3.27 -3.95 -3.84
C GLU A 101 3.50 -2.50 -3.41
N TRP A 102 2.71 -2.03 -2.44
CA TRP A 102 2.85 -0.68 -1.89
C TRP A 102 4.17 -0.51 -1.12
N THR A 103 4.60 -1.49 -0.33
CA THR A 103 5.89 -1.43 0.38
C THR A 103 7.10 -1.42 -0.56
N MET A 104 7.01 -2.10 -1.70
CA MET A 104 8.06 -2.05 -2.72
C MET A 104 8.16 -0.68 -3.37
N GLU A 105 7.03 0.00 -3.60
CA GLU A 105 7.04 1.38 -4.09
C GLU A 105 7.64 2.33 -3.05
N LEU A 106 7.26 2.13 -1.78
CA LEU A 106 7.62 2.98 -0.67
C LEU A 106 9.11 2.92 -0.33
N TYR A 107 9.67 1.71 -0.16
CA TYR A 107 11.04 1.50 0.30
C TYR A 107 12.00 1.04 -0.79
N GLY A 108 11.50 0.44 -1.87
CA GLY A 108 12.31 -0.14 -2.95
C GLY A 108 12.83 0.88 -3.98
N GLY A 109 12.53 2.17 -3.83
CA GLY A 109 13.09 3.22 -4.70
C GLY A 109 12.37 3.42 -6.04
N GLY A 110 11.09 3.05 -6.15
CA GLY A 110 10.21 3.39 -7.28
C GLY A 110 10.42 2.58 -8.57
N GLU A 111 11.55 1.92 -8.76
CA GLU A 111 11.78 0.97 -9.87
C GLU A 111 11.52 -0.46 -9.39
N ARG A 112 10.28 -0.93 -9.56
CA ARG A 112 9.97 -2.37 -9.49
C ARG A 112 10.93 -3.14 -10.41
N PRO A 113 11.51 -4.26 -9.96
CA PRO A 113 11.93 -5.32 -10.88
C PRO A 113 10.67 -5.82 -11.60
N THR A 114 10.43 -5.28 -12.80
CA THR A 114 9.39 -5.60 -13.81
C THR A 114 8.29 -6.58 -13.40
N GLY A 115 7.09 -6.05 -13.14
CA GLY A 115 5.87 -6.84 -12.95
C GLY A 115 4.62 -5.97 -12.74
N SER A 116 4.01 -5.56 -13.84
CA SER A 116 2.64 -5.00 -14.02
C SER A 116 2.14 -3.85 -13.15
N SER A 117 1.78 -2.76 -13.85
CA SER A 117 1.11 -1.56 -13.38
C SER A 117 -0.31 -1.81 -12.85
N SER A 118 -0.65 -1.22 -11.70
CA SER A 118 -2.02 -0.78 -11.39
C SER A 118 -1.97 0.39 -10.39
N ALA A 119 -1.68 1.58 -10.92
CA ALA A 119 -1.91 2.82 -10.20
C ALA A 119 -3.43 3.03 -10.04
N SER A 120 -3.95 2.87 -8.82
CA SER A 120 -5.26 3.37 -8.45
C SER A 120 -5.12 4.40 -7.33
N SER A 121 -4.66 5.59 -7.70
CA SER A 121 -4.80 6.77 -6.85
C SER A 121 -6.20 7.34 -7.06
N THR A 122 -7.08 7.17 -6.07
CA THR A 122 -8.35 7.89 -6.02
C THR A 122 -8.05 9.39 -5.83
N PRO A 123 -8.56 10.29 -6.68
CA PRO A 123 -8.27 11.71 -6.54
C PRO A 123 -8.96 12.31 -5.30
N SER A 124 -8.19 12.99 -4.45
CA SER A 124 -8.67 13.70 -3.27
C SER A 124 -9.70 14.79 -3.64
N ALA A 125 -10.81 14.86 -2.90
CA ALA A 125 -11.80 15.92 -3.06
C ALA A 125 -11.22 17.28 -2.64
N ARG A 126 -11.27 18.25 -3.56
CA ARG A 126 -10.78 19.62 -3.37
C ARG A 126 -11.70 20.40 -2.44
N ALA A 127 -11.16 20.86 -1.30
CA ALA A 127 -11.84 21.79 -0.40
C ALA A 127 -11.68 23.26 -0.86
N GLY A 128 -12.78 24.03 -0.78
CA GLY A 128 -12.87 25.49 -0.98
C GLY A 128 -14.02 25.86 -1.91
N THR A 129 -14.93 26.82 -1.65
CA THR A 129 -14.92 27.95 -0.72
C THR A 129 -16.37 28.44 -0.53
N ARG A 130 -16.69 28.89 0.70
CA ARG A 130 -17.96 29.51 1.10
C ARG A 130 -18.11 30.90 0.46
N GLY A 131 -19.24 31.17 -0.22
CA GLY A 131 -19.55 32.46 -0.85
C GLY A 131 -21.03 32.83 -0.72
N THR A 132 -21.32 33.60 0.33
CA THR A 132 -22.28 34.71 0.47
C THR A 132 -23.63 34.70 -0.29
N ALA A 133 -24.71 34.81 0.49
CA ALA A 133 -26.09 35.02 0.07
C ALA A 133 -26.32 36.28 -0.77
N ASN A 134 -27.37 36.26 -1.60
CA ASN A 134 -28.14 37.44 -1.95
C ASN A 134 -29.65 37.15 -2.05
N SER A 135 -30.41 38.14 -1.63
CA SER A 135 -31.81 38.19 -1.23
C SER A 135 -32.86 38.16 -2.37
N ARG A 136 -34.01 37.52 -2.08
CA ARG A 136 -35.42 37.90 -2.34
C ARG A 136 -35.73 38.97 -3.42
N SER A 137 -36.50 38.61 -4.46
CA SER A 137 -37.86 39.16 -4.75
C SER A 137 -38.45 38.83 -6.16
N LYS A 138 -39.75 38.50 -6.16
CA LYS A 138 -40.83 38.78 -7.14
C LYS A 138 -40.52 38.82 -8.66
N ALA A 139 -41.10 37.88 -9.41
CA ALA A 139 -41.77 38.20 -10.68
C ALA A 139 -42.86 37.18 -11.02
N SER A 140 -44.04 37.70 -11.33
CA SER A 140 -45.26 37.05 -11.81
C SER A 140 -45.17 36.82 -13.32
N THR A 141 -45.66 35.70 -13.86
CA THR A 141 -46.31 35.69 -15.18
C THR A 141 -47.32 34.53 -15.30
N ARG A 142 -48.59 34.87 -15.53
CA ARG A 142 -49.64 33.96 -16.06
C ARG A 142 -49.46 33.81 -17.56
N ALA A 143 -49.71 32.63 -18.12
CA ALA A 143 -50.00 32.47 -19.54
C ALA A 143 -51.26 31.61 -19.74
N ARG A 144 -52.23 32.18 -20.47
CA ARG A 144 -53.52 31.62 -20.89
C ARG A 144 -53.51 31.63 -22.43
N GLY A 145 -54.09 30.61 -23.05
CA GLY A 145 -54.36 30.50 -24.50
C GLY A 145 -53.77 29.21 -25.06
N ARG A 146 -54.51 28.33 -25.74
CA ARG A 146 -55.57 28.56 -26.72
C ARG A 146 -56.60 27.44 -26.71
#